data_AF-A0A0M8MGS3-F1
#
_entry.id   AF-A0A0M8MGS3-F1
#
_cell.length_a   1.000
_cell.length_b   1.000
_cell.length_c   1.000
_cell.angle_alpha   90.00
_cell.angle_beta   90.00
_cell.angle_gamma   90.00
#
_symmetry.space_group_name_H-M   'P 1'
#
loop_
_entity.id
_entity.type
_entity.pdbx_description
1 polymer ?
#
loop_
_entity_poly.entity_id
_entity_poly.type
_entity_poly.pdbx_seq_one_letter_code
_entity_poly.pdbx_strand_id
1 'polypeptide(L)'
;MKLKDLKAWLDALPESELEKELIYNSTEYGISGPLGEVDYAHDDLYYTGDEPALLHTKRELRMQGYSAGEINRLDVEIPKGKYYIELNNEYSILQRFSS
;
A
#
# COMPACT_ATOMS: atom_id res chain seq x y z
N MET A 1 -8.07 12.44 -6.86
CA MET A 1 -7.45 12.26 -8.20
C MET A 1 -8.34 12.85 -9.28
N LYS A 2 -7.82 13.53 -10.31
CA LYS A 2 -8.63 13.78 -11.52
C LYS A 2 -8.49 12.58 -12.46
N LEU A 3 -9.57 12.22 -13.16
CA LEU A 3 -9.57 11.07 -14.08
C LEU A 3 -8.47 11.14 -15.14
N LYS A 4 -8.12 12.34 -15.59
CA LYS A 4 -7.02 12.55 -16.55
C LYS A 4 -5.65 12.12 -16.03
N ASP A 5 -5.41 12.27 -14.71
CA ASP A 5 -4.13 11.94 -14.10
C ASP A 5 -4.01 10.42 -13.92
N LEU A 6 -5.12 9.77 -13.52
CA LEU A 6 -5.22 8.30 -13.49
C LEU A 6 -5.02 7.70 -14.88
N LYS A 7 -5.68 8.27 -15.89
CA LYS A 7 -5.53 7.82 -17.28
C LYS A 7 -4.09 7.93 -17.76
N ALA A 8 -3.44 9.07 -17.51
CA ALA A 8 -2.04 9.26 -17.91
C ALA A 8 -1.10 8.25 -17.23
N TRP A 9 -1.35 7.92 -15.96
CA TRP A 9 -0.60 6.88 -15.26
C TRP A 9 -0.86 5.48 -15.86
N LEU A 10 -2.11 5.11 -16.11
CA LEU A 10 -2.48 3.83 -16.75
C LEU A 10 -1.87 3.69 -18.15
N ASP A 11 -1.92 4.76 -18.96
CA ASP A 11 -1.37 4.76 -20.33
C ASP A 11 0.17 4.56 -20.36
N ALA A 12 0.86 4.83 -19.24
CA ALA A 12 2.31 4.65 -19.13
C ALA A 12 2.71 3.21 -18.77
N LEU A 13 1.76 2.36 -18.36
CA LEU A 13 2.01 0.97 -18.01
C LEU A 13 2.07 0.07 -19.27
N PRO A 14 2.90 -0.98 -19.27
CA PRO A 14 2.83 -2.04 -20.27
C PRO A 14 1.44 -2.72 -20.27
N GLU A 15 0.97 -3.20 -21.43
CA GLU A 15 -0.33 -3.90 -21.53
C GLU A 15 -0.45 -5.08 -20.54
N SER A 16 0.64 -5.79 -20.27
CA SER A 16 0.67 -6.90 -19.31
C SER A 16 0.32 -6.48 -17.87
N GLU A 17 0.55 -5.22 -17.52
CA GLU A 17 0.24 -4.68 -16.20
C GLU A 17 -1.23 -4.24 -16.08
N LEU A 18 -1.91 -3.97 -17.19
CA LEU A 18 -3.31 -3.53 -17.20
C LEU A 18 -4.30 -4.63 -16.80
N GLU A 19 -3.89 -5.89 -16.88
CA GLU A 19 -4.67 -7.05 -16.42
C GLU A 19 -4.60 -7.25 -14.90
N LYS A 20 -3.78 -6.45 -14.18
CA LYS A 20 -3.65 -6.55 -12.74
C LYS A 20 -4.70 -5.71 -12.02
N GLU A 21 -5.11 -6.19 -10.85
CA GLU A 21 -5.99 -5.44 -9.96
C GLU A 21 -5.26 -4.24 -9.37
N LEU A 22 -5.95 -3.09 -9.39
CA LEU A 22 -5.58 -1.91 -8.62
C LEU A 22 -6.29 -1.98 -7.27
N ILE A 23 -5.52 -2.04 -6.19
CA ILE A 23 -6.02 -2.16 -4.82
C ILE A 23 -6.09 -0.77 -4.18
N TYR A 24 -7.18 -0.50 -3.48
CA TYR A 24 -7.33 0.73 -2.71
C TYR A 24 -7.23 0.42 -1.22
N ASN A 25 -6.26 1.03 -0.54
CA ASN A 25 -6.10 0.92 0.90
C ASN A 25 -6.26 2.31 1.54
N SER A 26 -7.12 2.41 2.54
CA SER A 26 -7.34 3.65 3.26
C SER A 26 -7.68 3.41 4.71
N THR A 27 -7.16 4.31 5.54
CA THR A 27 -7.41 4.39 6.97
C THR A 27 -8.76 5.05 7.29
N GLU A 28 -9.35 5.80 6.36
CA GLU A 28 -10.65 6.46 6.51
C GLU A 28 -11.70 5.94 5.50
N TYR A 29 -12.98 6.00 5.89
CA TYR A 29 -14.15 5.50 5.15
C TYR A 29 -14.43 6.21 3.80
N GLY A 30 -13.58 7.12 3.35
CA GLY A 30 -13.76 7.84 2.09
C GLY A 30 -12.46 8.41 1.52
N ILE A 31 -12.41 8.48 0.19
CA ILE A 31 -11.36 9.19 -0.55
C ILE A 31 -11.84 10.61 -0.84
N SER A 32 -11.21 11.61 -0.26
CA SER A 32 -11.34 12.99 -0.73
C SER A 32 -9.98 13.66 -0.79
N GLY A 33 -9.51 14.00 -1.98
CA GLY A 33 -8.22 14.69 -2.15
C GLY A 33 -7.52 14.42 -3.49
N PRO A 34 -6.44 15.15 -3.80
CA PRO A 34 -5.53 14.79 -4.88
C PRO A 34 -4.86 13.45 -4.55
N LEU A 35 -4.74 12.57 -5.54
CA LEU A 35 -3.96 11.34 -5.35
C LEU A 35 -2.50 11.68 -5.64
N GLY A 36 -1.65 11.52 -4.63
CA GLY A 36 -0.24 11.88 -4.71
C GLY A 36 0.57 10.88 -5.54
N GLU A 37 0.40 9.58 -5.26
CA GLU A 37 1.20 8.50 -5.85
C GLU A 37 0.42 7.19 -5.87
N VAL A 38 0.68 6.35 -6.88
CA VAL A 38 0.22 4.95 -6.94
C VAL A 38 1.47 4.09 -6.79
N ASP A 39 1.51 3.29 -5.73
CA ASP A 39 2.65 2.47 -5.37
C ASP A 39 2.54 1.05 -5.95
N TYR A 40 3.68 0.37 -6.02
CA TYR A 40 3.76 -1.03 -6.43
C TYR A 40 4.24 -1.89 -5.25
N ALA A 41 3.47 -2.92 -4.92
CA ALA A 41 3.82 -3.84 -3.85
C ALA A 41 4.96 -4.76 -4.27
N HIS A 42 6.20 -4.41 -3.88
CA HIS A 42 7.37 -5.25 -4.16
C HIS A 42 7.40 -6.55 -3.33
N ASP A 43 6.67 -6.61 -2.23
CA ASP A 43 6.47 -7.77 -1.36
C ASP A 43 5.02 -7.78 -0.83
N ASP A 44 4.61 -8.90 -0.25
CA ASP A 44 3.31 -8.99 0.43
C ASP A 44 3.26 -8.01 1.61
N LEU A 45 2.17 -7.25 1.68
CA LEU A 45 1.93 -6.27 2.74
C LEU A 45 0.81 -6.76 3.66
N TYR A 46 1.07 -6.62 4.96
CA TYR A 46 0.25 -7.13 6.05
C TYR A 46 -0.26 -5.99 6.91
N TYR A 47 -1.52 -6.06 7.32
CA TYR A 47 -2.07 -5.19 8.36
C TYR A 47 -2.06 -5.93 9.71
N THR A 48 -1.66 -5.24 10.77
CA THR A 48 -1.58 -5.83 12.12
C THR A 48 -2.80 -5.53 12.99
N GLY A 49 -3.76 -4.73 12.50
CA GLY A 49 -4.95 -4.33 13.27
C GLY A 49 -4.77 -3.06 14.10
N ASP A 50 -3.62 -2.39 14.00
CA ASP A 50 -3.31 -1.17 14.76
C ASP A 50 -3.73 0.10 14.01
N GLU A 51 -4.13 1.15 14.74
CA GLU A 51 -4.34 2.47 14.15
C GLU A 51 -3.09 3.37 14.31
N PRO A 52 -2.66 4.11 13.27
CA PRO A 52 -3.23 4.15 11.92
C PRO A 52 -3.00 2.84 11.15
N ALA A 53 -3.90 2.52 10.19
CA ALA A 53 -3.84 1.28 9.41
C ALA A 53 -2.63 1.26 8.45
N LEU A 54 -1.46 1.00 9.02
CA LEU A 54 -0.18 0.90 8.35
C LEU A 54 0.05 -0.53 7.91
N LEU A 55 0.48 -0.66 6.66
CA LEU A 55 0.89 -1.94 6.11
C LEU A 55 2.38 -2.17 6.30
N HIS A 56 2.74 -3.43 6.56
CA HIS A 56 4.10 -3.85 6.85
C HIS A 56 4.49 -5.04 5.97
N THR A 57 5.75 -5.07 5.55
CA THR A 57 6.37 -6.28 4.97
C THR A 57 6.68 -7.30 6.06
N LYS A 58 6.85 -8.58 5.70
CA LYS A 58 7.32 -9.61 6.65
C LYS A 58 8.62 -9.22 7.36
N ARG A 59 9.51 -8.49 6.66
CA ARG A 59 10.80 -8.05 7.21
C ARG A 59 10.58 -7.03 8.32
N GLU A 60 9.71 -6.05 8.11
CA GLU A 60 9.37 -5.03 9.12
C GLU A 60 8.71 -5.66 10.34
N LEU A 61 7.75 -6.58 10.13
CA LEU A 61 7.13 -7.30 11.24
C LEU A 61 8.15 -8.09 12.08
N ARG A 62 9.13 -8.75 11.44
CA ARG A 62 10.22 -9.42 12.17
C ARG A 62 11.08 -8.45 12.97
N MET A 63 11.38 -7.27 12.43
CA MET A 63 12.13 -6.22 13.14
C MET A 63 11.32 -5.67 14.33
N GLN A 64 10.00 -5.67 14.24
CA GLN A 64 9.07 -5.30 15.32
C GLN A 64 8.87 -6.43 16.36
N GLY A 65 9.48 -7.60 16.17
CA GLY A 65 9.45 -8.70 17.13
C GLY A 65 8.41 -9.78 16.86
N TYR A 66 7.67 -9.71 15.75
CA TYR A 66 6.72 -10.77 15.37
C TYR A 66 7.45 -12.06 15.01
N SER A 67 6.98 -13.17 15.59
CA SER A 67 7.45 -14.50 15.22
C SER A 67 6.93 -14.92 13.85
N ALA A 68 7.62 -15.87 13.21
CA ALA A 68 7.15 -16.43 11.94
C ALA A 68 5.75 -17.08 12.05
N GLY A 69 5.43 -17.66 13.21
CA GLY A 69 4.12 -18.25 13.46
C GLY A 69 2.99 -17.23 13.53
N GLU A 70 3.26 -16.04 14.08
CA GLU A 70 2.31 -14.93 14.13
C GLU A 70 2.12 -14.30 12.74
N ILE A 71 3.21 -14.03 12.02
CA ILE A 71 3.14 -13.45 10.66
C ILE A 71 2.34 -14.36 9.72
N ASN A 72 2.49 -15.68 9.82
CA ASN A 72 1.76 -16.63 8.97
C ASN A 72 0.25 -16.70 9.26
N ARG A 73 -0.21 -16.09 10.36
CA ARG A 73 -1.65 -15.99 10.69
C ARG A 73 -2.26 -14.66 10.25
N LEU A 74 -1.45 -13.70 9.83
CA LEU A 74 -1.93 -12.44 9.27
C LEU A 74 -2.37 -12.68 7.83
N ASP A 75 -3.46 -12.02 7.46
CA ASP A 75 -3.91 -11.97 6.09
C ASP A 75 -3.01 -11.02 5.28
N VAL A 76 -2.79 -11.40 4.01
CA VAL A 76 -2.11 -10.52 3.05
C VAL A 76 -3.15 -9.53 2.54
N GLU A 77 -3.04 -8.28 2.98
CA GLU A 77 -3.93 -7.21 2.55
C GLU A 77 -3.62 -6.77 1.12
N ILE A 78 -2.33 -6.64 0.80
CA ILE A 78 -1.88 -6.28 -0.54
C ILE A 78 -0.84 -7.32 -0.99
N PRO A 79 -1.24 -8.20 -1.93
CA PRO A 79 -0.32 -9.18 -2.48
C PRO A 79 0.82 -8.54 -3.25
N LYS A 80 1.99 -9.19 -3.21
CA LYS A 80 3.12 -8.85 -4.06
C LYS A 80 2.70 -8.74 -5.53
N GLY A 81 3.19 -7.71 -6.18
CA GLY A 81 3.04 -7.49 -7.61
C GLY A 81 1.78 -6.74 -8.02
N LYS A 82 1.00 -6.25 -7.05
CA LYS A 82 -0.18 -5.43 -7.25
C LYS A 82 0.15 -3.94 -7.13
N TYR A 83 -0.62 -3.11 -7.81
CA TYR A 83 -0.60 -1.67 -7.59
C TYR A 83 -1.54 -1.31 -6.46
N TYR A 84 -1.13 -0.35 -5.63
CA TYR A 84 -1.98 0.14 -4.57
C TYR A 84 -1.91 1.65 -4.40
N ILE A 85 -2.98 2.17 -3.83
CA ILE A 85 -3.10 3.58 -3.46
C ILE A 85 -3.10 3.63 -1.94
N GLU A 86 -2.17 4.38 -1.37
CA GLU A 86 -2.15 4.72 0.06
C GLU A 86 -2.52 6.19 0.23
N LEU A 87 -3.65 6.47 0.90
CA LEU A 87 -4.04 7.83 1.23
C LEU A 87 -3.53 8.20 2.61
N ASN A 88 -2.73 9.25 2.65
CA ASN A 88 -2.18 9.82 3.86
C ASN A 88 -2.60 11.29 3.95
N ASN A 89 -3.29 11.67 5.02
CA ASN A 89 -3.38 13.07 5.38
C ASN A 89 -2.03 13.50 5.99
N GLU A 90 -1.30 14.32 5.20
CA GLU A 90 -0.13 15.18 5.48
C GLU A 90 1.21 14.60 5.99
N TYR A 91 1.32 13.35 6.45
CA TYR A 91 2.54 12.81 7.11
C TYR A 91 3.25 11.62 6.44
N SER A 92 2.85 11.22 5.22
CA SER A 92 3.06 9.87 4.66
C SER A 92 4.49 9.28 4.66
N ILE A 93 5.55 10.08 4.53
CA ILE A 93 6.88 9.55 4.18
C ILE A 93 8.03 10.09 5.04
N LEU A 94 7.91 11.23 5.72
CA LEU A 94 9.06 11.79 6.44
C LEU A 94 9.49 10.96 7.66
N GLN A 95 8.61 10.16 8.29
CA GLN A 95 8.96 9.35 9.46
C GLN A 95 9.37 7.89 9.19
N ARG A 96 9.05 7.30 8.02
CA ARG A 96 9.54 5.95 7.67
C ARG A 96 11.08 5.92 7.49
N PHE A 97 11.73 7.07 7.33
CA PHE A 97 13.17 7.20 7.08
C PHE A 97 13.91 8.28 7.91
N SER A 98 13.38 8.75 9.04
CA SER A 98 14.10 9.69 9.92
C SER A 98 14.88 9.03 11.07
N SER A 99 14.99 7.70 11.14
CA SER A 99 15.93 6.98 12.02
C SER A 99 16.26 5.60 11.49
#